data_AF-A0A954IDD9-F1
#
_entry.id   AF-A0A954IDD9-F1
#
_cell.length_a   1.000
_cell.length_b   1.000
_cell.length_c   1.000
_cell.angle_alpha   90.00
_cell.angle_beta   90.00
_cell.angle_gamma   90.00
#
_symmetry.space_group_name_H-M   'P 1'
#
loop_
_entity.id
_entity.type
_entity.pdbx_description
1 polymer ?
#
loop_
_entity_poly.entity_id
_entity_poly.type
_entity_poly.pdbx_seq_one_letter_code
_entity_poly.pdbx_strand_id
1 'polypeptide(L)'
;MNLQSQRIAFVGTGQMATALACGFVRQLLKPEQITGCDPFEKARVTFCEKVGEGTSVADSPAAIIANATVVFLSVKPQIMVEALEEISPLIRKNHLIVSIAAGVTLDALENALPDG
;
A
#
# COMPACT_ATOMS: atom_id res chain seq x y z
N MET A 1 -16.73 14.35 -3.21
CA MET A 1 -16.01 13.68 -2.10
C MET A 1 -14.62 14.31 -2.04
N ASN A 2 -14.17 14.83 -0.89
CA ASN A 2 -12.88 15.53 -0.76
C ASN A 2 -11.83 14.54 -0.21
N LEU A 3 -10.77 14.28 -0.97
CA LEU A 3 -9.69 13.35 -0.64
C LEU A 3 -8.32 14.06 -0.48
N GLN A 4 -8.32 15.39 -0.31
CA GLN A 4 -7.07 16.18 -0.25
C GLN A 4 -6.14 15.77 0.90
N SER A 5 -6.67 15.24 2.00
CA SER A 5 -5.89 14.79 3.15
C SER A 5 -5.48 13.32 3.09
N GLN A 6 -5.97 12.55 2.11
CA GLN A 6 -5.69 11.12 2.04
C GLN A 6 -4.31 10.87 1.44
N ARG A 7 -3.58 9.94 2.05
CA ARG A 7 -2.27 9.45 1.57
C ARG A 7 -2.34 7.93 1.52
N ILE A 8 -2.12 7.38 0.33
CA ILE A 8 -2.27 5.95 0.08
C ILE A 8 -0.88 5.32 -0.02
N ALA A 9 -0.63 4.32 0.83
CA ALA A 9 0.55 3.46 0.76
C ALA A 9 0.18 2.10 0.17
N PHE A 10 0.97 1.60 -0.78
CA PHE A 10 0.87 0.25 -1.32
C PHE A 10 2.00 -0.62 -0.81
N VAL A 11 1.68 -1.68 -0.06
CA VAL A 11 2.61 -2.75 0.29
C VAL A 11 2.59 -3.76 -0.86
N GLY A 12 3.67 -3.80 -1.63
CA GLY A 12 3.78 -4.47 -2.92
C GLY A 12 3.39 -3.53 -4.07
N THR A 13 4.26 -3.41 -5.08
CA THR A 13 4.09 -2.50 -6.24
C THR A 13 3.81 -3.23 -7.55
N GLY A 14 3.20 -4.42 -7.46
CA GLY A 14 2.84 -5.23 -8.61
C GLY A 14 1.68 -4.68 -9.44
N GLN A 15 1.24 -5.46 -10.43
CA GLN A 15 0.27 -5.03 -11.44
C GLN A 15 -1.04 -4.48 -10.86
N MET A 16 -1.60 -5.09 -9.81
CA MET A 16 -2.84 -4.61 -9.19
C MET A 16 -2.64 -3.31 -8.41
N ALA A 17 -1.53 -3.16 -7.70
CA ALA A 17 -1.16 -1.90 -7.05
C ALA A 17 -1.06 -0.79 -8.09
N THR A 18 -0.33 -1.03 -9.19
CA THR A 18 -0.18 -0.07 -10.28
C THR A 18 -1.54 0.30 -10.91
N ALA A 19 -2.39 -0.69 -11.20
CA ALA A 19 -3.68 -0.44 -11.83
C ALA A 19 -4.59 0.45 -10.94
N LEU A 20 -4.66 0.15 -9.63
CA LEU A 20 -5.42 0.94 -8.68
C LEU A 20 -4.84 2.35 -8.51
N ALA A 21 -3.52 2.46 -8.32
CA ALA A 21 -2.84 3.74 -8.18
C ALA A 21 -3.03 4.64 -9.41
N CYS A 22 -2.87 4.10 -10.63
CA CYS A 22 -3.16 4.83 -11.87
C CYS A 22 -4.64 5.26 -11.94
N GLY A 23 -5.58 4.40 -11.52
CA GLY A 23 -7.00 4.74 -11.45
C GLY A 23 -7.28 5.89 -10.48
N PHE A 24 -6.64 5.87 -9.31
CA PHE A 24 -6.76 6.92 -8.30
C PHE A 24 -6.17 8.24 -8.79
N VAL A 25 -4.98 8.24 -9.39
CA VAL A 25 -4.36 9.46 -9.93
C VAL A 25 -5.21 10.09 -11.05
N ARG A 26 -5.87 9.26 -11.86
CA ARG A 26 -6.72 9.75 -12.97
C ARG A 26 -7.95 10.52 -12.52
N GLN A 27 -8.49 10.24 -11.32
CA GLN A 27 -9.82 10.72 -10.94
C GLN A 27 -9.92 11.33 -9.53
N LEU A 28 -9.02 10.97 -8.61
CA LEU A 28 -9.23 11.13 -7.17
C LEU A 28 -8.06 11.79 -6.43
N LEU A 29 -6.82 11.48 -6.80
CA LEU A 29 -5.61 11.85 -6.05
C LEU A 29 -4.54 12.43 -6.97
N LYS A 30 -3.53 13.07 -6.38
CA LYS A 30 -2.29 13.42 -7.07
C LYS A 30 -1.21 12.35 -6.84
N PRO A 31 -0.22 12.20 -7.73
CA PRO A 31 0.88 11.24 -7.55
C PRO A 31 1.62 11.38 -6.21
N GLU A 32 1.79 12.59 -5.68
CA GLU A 32 2.49 12.85 -4.41
C GLU A 32 1.74 12.33 -3.19
N GLN A 33 0.47 11.96 -3.36
CA GLN A 33 -0.35 11.32 -2.33
C GLN A 33 -0.23 9.79 -2.36
N ILE A 34 0.55 9.23 -3.29
CA ILE A 34 0.75 7.80 -3.45
C ILE A 34 2.19 7.43 -3.11
N THR A 35 2.32 6.44 -2.25
CA THR A 35 3.59 5.79 -1.93
C THR A 35 3.49 4.28 -2.16
N GLY A 36 4.61 3.64 -2.46
CA GLY A 36 4.66 2.18 -2.65
C GLY A 36 5.96 1.59 -2.15
N CYS A 37 5.91 0.36 -1.62
CA CYS A 37 7.12 -0.39 -1.29
C CYS A 37 7.11 -1.78 -1.92
N ASP A 38 8.30 -2.25 -2.30
CA ASP A 38 8.50 -3.58 -2.86
C ASP A 38 9.97 -3.96 -2.73
N PRO A 39 10.31 -5.20 -2.37
CA PRO A 39 11.71 -5.64 -2.32
C PRO A 39 12.39 -5.56 -3.71
N PHE A 40 11.64 -5.72 -4.80
CA PHE A 40 12.18 -5.70 -6.14
C PHE A 40 12.22 -4.29 -6.73
N GLU A 41 13.42 -3.77 -6.96
CA GLU A 41 13.63 -2.44 -7.56
C GLU A 41 12.88 -2.26 -8.89
N LYS A 42 12.90 -3.28 -9.74
CA LYS A 42 12.19 -3.26 -11.02
C LYS A 42 10.69 -3.00 -10.86
N ALA A 43 10.06 -3.56 -9.83
CA ALA A 43 8.65 -3.33 -9.54
C ALA A 43 8.41 -1.88 -9.12
N ARG A 44 9.27 -1.35 -8.22
CA ARG A 44 9.22 0.05 -7.77
C ARG A 44 9.36 1.04 -8.92
N VAL A 45 10.34 0.83 -9.80
CA VAL A 45 10.57 1.69 -10.97
C VAL A 45 9.35 1.67 -11.89
N THR A 46 8.87 0.48 -12.25
CA THR A 46 7.68 0.32 -13.12
C THR A 46 6.45 1.00 -12.51
N PHE A 47 6.25 0.87 -11.20
CA PHE A 47 5.14 1.51 -10.50
C PHE A 47 5.23 3.04 -10.57
N CYS A 48 6.39 3.61 -10.25
CA CYS A 48 6.60 5.05 -10.32
C CYS A 48 6.37 5.61 -11.73
N GLU A 49 6.94 4.95 -12.76
CA GLU A 49 6.78 5.33 -14.17
C GLU A 49 5.32 5.33 -14.63
N LYS A 50 4.51 4.37 -14.15
CA LYS A 50 3.11 4.21 -14.56
C LYS A 50 2.17 5.12 -13.78
N VAL A 51 2.42 5.34 -12.50
CA VAL A 51 1.53 6.14 -11.63
C VAL A 51 1.73 7.63 -11.88
N GLY A 52 2.96 8.07 -12.09
CA GLY A 52 3.29 9.44 -12.47
C GLY A 52 4.35 10.09 -11.60
N GLU A 53 4.95 11.17 -12.12
CA GLU A 53 5.95 11.97 -11.44
C GLU A 53 5.38 12.52 -10.11
N GLY A 54 6.13 12.34 -9.02
CA GLY A 54 5.70 12.66 -7.66
C GLY A 54 5.38 11.44 -6.79
N THR A 55 5.13 10.28 -7.40
CA THR A 55 4.97 9.02 -6.66
C THR A 55 6.27 8.65 -5.94
N SER A 56 6.19 8.36 -4.65
CA SER A 56 7.38 7.96 -3.87
C SER A 56 7.43 6.45 -3.70
N VAL A 57 8.62 5.85 -3.87
CA VAL A 57 8.81 4.40 -3.68
C VAL A 57 9.95 4.11 -2.73
N ALA A 58 9.83 3.03 -1.95
CA ALA A 58 10.84 2.58 -1.00
C ALA A 58 10.98 1.05 -1.03
N ASP A 59 12.05 0.53 -0.45
CA ASP A 59 12.29 -0.91 -0.32
C ASP A 59 11.59 -1.54 0.89
N SER A 60 11.12 -0.73 1.85
CA SER A 60 10.51 -1.18 3.10
C SER A 60 9.18 -0.48 3.43
N PRO A 61 8.23 -1.16 4.09
CA PRO A 61 6.98 -0.56 4.53
C PRO A 61 7.14 0.57 5.55
N ALA A 62 8.18 0.50 6.40
CA ALA A 62 8.47 1.54 7.40
C ALA A 62 8.61 2.95 6.80
N ALA A 63 9.19 3.04 5.60
CA ALA A 63 9.40 4.30 4.90
C ALA A 63 8.10 4.92 4.35
N ILE A 64 7.04 4.13 4.16
CA ILE A 64 5.80 4.58 3.50
C ILE A 64 4.60 4.68 4.45
N ILE A 65 4.54 3.84 5.50
CA ILE A 65 3.37 3.73 6.37
C ILE A 65 3.21 4.96 7.28
N ALA A 66 4.30 5.53 7.78
CA ALA A 66 4.24 6.62 8.77
C ALA A 66 3.41 7.85 8.33
N ASN A 67 3.33 8.11 7.03
CA ASN A 67 2.58 9.23 6.46
C ASN A 67 1.28 8.79 5.78
N ALA A 68 0.94 7.50 5.81
CA ALA A 68 -0.25 6.98 5.16
C ALA A 68 -1.49 7.17 6.03
N THR A 69 -2.64 7.34 5.39
CA THR A 69 -3.96 7.20 6.03
C THR A 69 -4.64 5.91 5.59
N VAL A 70 -4.32 5.42 4.38
CA VAL A 70 -4.80 4.15 3.85
C VAL A 70 -3.62 3.30 3.42
N VAL A 71 -3.58 2.04 3.85
CA VAL A 71 -2.55 1.07 3.50
C VAL A 71 -3.18 -0.08 2.73
N PHE A 72 -2.81 -0.21 1.46
CA PHE A 72 -3.21 -1.32 0.60
C PHE A 72 -2.21 -2.47 0.72
N LEU A 73 -2.71 -3.66 1.05
CA LEU A 73 -1.96 -4.90 1.01
C LEU A 73 -2.16 -5.54 -0.37
N SER A 74 -1.20 -5.28 -1.25
CA SER A 74 -1.20 -5.68 -2.67
C SER A 74 -0.11 -6.70 -2.99
N VAL A 75 0.35 -7.42 -1.97
CA VAL A 75 1.27 -8.55 -2.10
C VAL A 75 0.53 -9.83 -2.50
N LYS A 76 1.28 -10.81 -3.00
CA LYS A 76 0.69 -12.13 -3.31
C LYS A 76 0.32 -12.85 -2.00
N PRO A 77 -0.73 -13.70 -1.98
CA PRO A 77 -1.15 -14.41 -0.77
C PRO A 77 -0.04 -15.22 -0.09
N GLN A 78 0.92 -15.75 -0.86
CA GLN A 78 2.03 -16.57 -0.33
C GLN A 78 2.97 -15.80 0.59
N ILE A 79 3.08 -14.47 0.42
CA ILE A 79 3.97 -13.60 1.21
C ILE A 79 3.18 -12.67 2.13
N MET A 80 1.86 -12.88 2.27
CA MET A 80 1.01 -12.02 3.10
C MET A 80 1.41 -12.11 4.58
N VAL A 81 1.75 -13.31 5.08
CA VAL A 81 2.15 -13.50 6.48
C VAL A 81 3.38 -12.66 6.82
N GLU A 82 4.44 -12.77 6.02
CA GLU A 82 5.67 -11.99 6.20
C GLU A 82 5.41 -10.47 6.11
N ALA A 83 4.60 -10.04 5.14
CA ALA A 83 4.22 -8.64 5.01
C ALA A 83 3.43 -8.14 6.23
N LEU A 84 2.51 -8.94 6.77
CA LEU A 84 1.73 -8.59 7.96
C LEU A 84 2.62 -8.47 9.21
N GLU A 85 3.55 -9.41 9.40
CA GLU A 85 4.53 -9.37 10.49
C GLU A 85 5.38 -8.10 10.44
N GLU A 86 5.81 -7.69 9.25
CA GLU A 86 6.62 -6.48 9.05
C GLU A 86 5.82 -5.20 9.32
N ILE A 87 4.55 -5.13 8.89
CA ILE A 87 3.76 -3.89 9.03
C ILE A 87 3.05 -3.77 10.37
N SER A 88 2.70 -4.87 11.03
CA SER A 88 1.93 -4.89 12.29
C SER A 88 2.46 -3.88 13.34
N PRO A 89 3.77 -3.79 13.64
CA PRO A 89 4.30 -2.80 14.60
C PRO A 89 4.23 -1.34 14.12
N LEU A 90 4.04 -1.12 12.82
CA LEU A 90 3.95 0.21 12.19
C LEU A 90 2.51 0.74 12.16
N ILE A 91 1.52 -0.16 12.22
CA ILE A 91 0.10 0.19 12.17
C ILE A 91 -0.33 0.90 13.47
N ARG A 92 -1.26 1.83 13.30
CA ARG A 92 -1.83 2.72 14.32
C ARG A 92 -3.31 2.95 13.98
N LYS A 93 -4.11 3.36 14.96
CA LYS A 93 -5.58 3.52 14.84
C LYS A 93 -6.06 4.46 13.71
N ASN A 94 -5.20 5.33 13.20
CA ASN A 94 -5.51 6.24 12.10
C ASN A 94 -5.30 5.63 10.70
N HIS A 95 -4.79 4.40 10.60
CA HIS A 95 -4.60 3.71 9.33
C HIS A 95 -5.82 2.86 8.99
N LEU A 96 -6.37 3.06 7.79
CA LEU A 96 -7.31 2.14 7.18
C LEU A 96 -6.55 1.08 6.38
N ILE A 97 -6.70 -0.19 6.75
CA ILE A 97 -6.06 -1.30 6.04
C ILE A 97 -7.02 -1.87 4.99
N VAL A 98 -6.55 -2.03 3.76
CA VAL A 98 -7.32 -2.59 2.64
C VAL A 98 -6.55 -3.73 2.01
N SER A 99 -7.05 -4.95 2.10
CA SER A 99 -6.44 -6.09 1.41
C SER A 99 -7.10 -6.34 0.06
N ILE A 100 -6.27 -6.58 -0.96
CA ILE A 100 -6.72 -7.06 -2.28
C ILE A 100 -6.19 -8.48 -2.59
N ALA A 101 -5.58 -9.14 -1.61
CA ALA A 101 -5.03 -10.47 -1.76
C ALA A 101 -6.16 -11.51 -1.80
N ALA A 102 -6.24 -12.26 -2.90
CA ALA A 102 -7.24 -13.30 -3.06
C ALA A 102 -7.04 -14.45 -2.05
N GLY A 103 -8.13 -14.88 -1.42
CA GLY A 103 -8.14 -16.04 -0.51
C GLY A 103 -7.62 -15.77 0.90
N VAL A 104 -7.28 -14.53 1.25
CA VAL A 104 -6.97 -14.13 2.63
C VAL A 104 -8.26 -13.67 3.29
N THR A 105 -8.65 -14.32 4.40
CA THR A 105 -9.87 -13.98 5.14
C THR A 105 -9.69 -12.73 5.99
N LEU A 106 -10.80 -12.08 6.33
CA LEU A 106 -10.77 -10.94 7.26
C LEU A 106 -10.22 -11.38 8.64
N ASP A 107 -10.67 -12.52 9.16
CA ASP A 107 -10.16 -13.09 10.42
C ASP A 107 -8.64 -13.25 10.42
N ALA A 108 -8.04 -13.68 9.30
CA ALA A 108 -6.59 -13.83 9.20
C ALA A 108 -5.86 -12.48 9.28
N LEU A 109 -6.45 -11.42 8.72
CA LEU A 109 -5.89 -10.06 8.77
C LEU A 109 -6.03 -9.47 10.18
N GLU A 110 -7.22 -9.59 10.78
CA GLU A 110 -7.50 -9.07 12.12
C GLU A 110 -6.62 -9.71 13.18
N ASN A 111 -6.37 -11.02 13.10
CA ASN A 111 -5.50 -11.72 14.05
C ASN A 111 -4.02 -11.32 13.94
N ALA A 112 -3.58 -10.77 12.80
CA ALA A 112 -2.18 -10.41 12.55
C ALA A 112 -1.88 -8.92 12.81
N LEU A 113 -2.92 -8.10 12.90
CA LEU A 113 -2.81 -6.65 13.03
C LEU A 113 -3.27 -6.20 14.43
N PRO A 114 -2.76 -5.06 14.92
CA PRO A 114 -3.20 -4.53 16.21
C PRO A 114 -4.67 -4.08 16.16
N ASP A 115 -5.33 -4.12 17.33
CA ASP A 115 -6.72 -3.67 17.47
C ASP A 115 -6.91 -2.20 17.07
N GLY A 116 -7.86 -1.97 16.14
CA GLY A 116 -8.27 -0.66 15.64
C GLY A 116 -9.29 0.02 16.52
#